data_AF-A0A6N7AR81-F1
#
_entry.id   AF-A0A6N7AR81-F1
#
_cell.length_a   1.000
_cell.length_b   1.000
_cell.length_c   1.000
_cell.angle_alpha   90.00
_cell.angle_beta   90.00
_cell.angle_gamma   90.00
#
_symmetry.space_group_name_H-M   'P 1'
#
loop_
_entity.id
_entity.type
_entity.pdbx_description
1 polymer ?
#
loop_
_entity_poly.entity_id
_entity_poly.type
_entity_poly.pdbx_seq_one_letter_code
_entity_poly.pdbx_strand_id
1 'polypeptide(L)' 'MAEKKSKTDVSARAESKSRAACCSNCGKKIEVVLAVSASGKKRMRRVCCEG' A
#
# COMPACT_ATOMS: atom_id res chain seq x y z
N MET A 1 -10.31 -16.87 8.64
CA MET A 1 -11.59 -16.14 8.42
C MET A 1 -11.37 -15.21 7.22
N ALA A 2 -11.87 -15.56 6.03
CA ALA A 2 -11.83 -14.64 4.90
C ALA A 2 -13.06 -13.72 5.00
N GLU A 3 -12.88 -12.53 5.57
CA GLU A 3 -13.95 -11.55 5.74
C GLU A 3 -14.51 -11.16 4.36
N LYS A 4 -15.83 -11.35 4.18
CA LYS A 4 -16.54 -11.04 2.94
C LYS A 4 -16.51 -9.54 2.70
N LYS A 5 -15.58 -9.04 1.90
CA LYS A 5 -15.56 -7.64 1.44
C LYS A 5 -16.75 -7.38 0.53
N SER A 6 -17.77 -6.68 1.02
CA SER A 6 -18.88 -6.18 0.21
C SER A 6 -18.36 -5.24 -0.87
N LYS A 7 -18.58 -5.58 -2.15
CA LYS A 7 -18.14 -4.77 -3.30
C LYS A 7 -18.96 -3.49 -3.49
N THR A 8 -20.16 -3.43 -2.90
CA THR A 8 -21.15 -2.36 -3.04
C THR A 8 -21.00 -1.26 -2.00
N ASP A 9 -20.34 -1.55 -0.87
CA ASP A 9 -20.17 -0.58 0.20
C ASP A 9 -18.95 0.31 -0.08
N VAL A 10 -19.23 1.51 -0.59
CA VAL A 10 -18.20 2.48 -1.02
C VAL A 10 -17.37 2.94 0.17
N SER A 11 -17.98 3.09 1.35
CA SER A 11 -17.32 3.51 2.59
C SER A 11 -16.32 2.47 3.08
N ALA A 12 -16.73 1.20 3.22
CA ALA A 12 -15.84 0.11 3.62
C ALA A 12 -14.70 -0.13 2.62
N ARG A 13 -14.95 0.10 1.32
CA ARG A 13 -13.93 0.04 0.27
C ARG A 13 -12.94 1.20 0.39
N ALA A 14 -13.40 2.41 0.70
CA ALA A 14 -12.55 3.56 0.93
C ALA A 14 -11.64 3.33 2.15
N GLU A 15 -12.20 2.89 3.28
CA GLU A 15 -11.44 2.59 4.50
C GLU A 15 -10.39 1.50 4.30
N SER A 16 -10.76 0.42 3.61
CA SER A 16 -9.82 -0.65 3.25
C SER A 16 -8.66 -0.14 2.39
N LYS A 17 -8.93 0.80 1.47
CA LYS A 17 -7.91 1.40 0.59
C LYS A 17 -7.01 2.35 1.37
N SER A 18 -7.58 3.14 2.30
CA SER A 18 -6.85 4.03 3.19
C SER A 18 -5.91 3.26 4.11
N ARG A 19 -6.39 2.17 4.72
CA ARG A 19 -5.56 1.28 5.56
C ARG A 19 -4.44 0.62 4.76
N ALA A 20 -4.70 0.20 3.51
CA ALA A 20 -3.68 -0.36 2.63
C ALA A 20 -2.61 0.65 2.17
N ALA A 21 -2.88 1.96 2.32
CA ALA A 21 -1.93 3.03 2.03
C ALA A 21 -1.04 3.38 3.24
N CYS A 22 -1.27 2.78 4.41
CA CYS A 22 -0.44 2.97 5.60
C CYS A 22 0.42 1.73 5.87
N CYS A 23 1.64 1.96 6.36
CA CYS A 23 2.57 0.91 6.70
C CYS A 23 2.08 0.18 7.96
N SER A 24 1.93 -1.14 7.90
CA SER A 24 1.46 -1.93 9.05
C SER A 24 2.43 -1.91 10.23
N ASN A 25 3.70 -1.55 10.01
CA ASN A 25 4.73 -1.50 11.04
C ASN A 25 4.80 -0.14 11.74
N CYS A 26 4.97 0.96 10.99
CA CYS A 26 5.15 2.30 11.57
C CYS A 26 3.91 3.21 11.47
N GLY A 27 2.79 2.76 10.90
CA GLY A 27 1.54 3.53 10.78
C GLY A 27 1.58 4.74 9.83
N LYS A 28 2.77 5.12 9.35
CA LYS A 28 2.97 6.21 8.38
C LYS A 28 2.45 5.83 6.99
N LYS A 29 2.12 6.84 6.19
CA LYS A 29 1.70 6.67 4.80
C LYS A 29 2.84 6.02 3.99
N ILE A 30 2.52 5.01 3.20
CA ILE A 30 3.44 4.34 2.28
C ILE A 30 3.60 5.24 1.07
N GLU A 31 4.84 5.61 0.77
CA GLU A 31 5.17 6.27 -0.49
C GLU A 31 5.51 5.22 -1.55
N VAL A 32 5.02 5.44 -2.76
CA VAL A 32 5.30 4.57 -3.89
C VAL A 32 6.29 5.30 -4.78
N VAL A 33 7.54 4.90 -4.70
CA VAL A 33 8.63 5.50 -5.49
C VAL A 33 9.00 4.61 -6.66
N LEU A 34 9.38 5.22 -7.78
CA LEU A 34 9.94 4.50 -8.91
C LEU A 34 11.41 4.22 -8.61
N ALA A 35 11.75 2.95 -8.36
CA ALA A 35 13.13 2.53 -8.17
C ALA A 35 13.67 1.94 -9.48
N VAL A 36 14.84 2.39 -9.89
CA VAL A 36 15.61 1.76 -10.96
C VAL A 36 16.56 0.76 -10.31
N SER A 37 16.44 -0.52 -10.66
CA SER A 37 17.38 -1.55 -10.19
C SER A 37 18.73 -1.37 -10.88
N ALA A 38 19.82 -1.88 -10.31
CA ALA A 38 21.16 -1.80 -10.94
C ALA A 38 21.21 -2.38 -12.36
N SER A 39 20.29 -3.30 -12.70
CA SER A 39 20.08 -3.86 -14.03
C SER A 39 19.25 -2.99 -14.99
N GLY A 40 18.94 -1.75 -14.63
CA GLY A 40 18.12 -0.81 -15.41
C GLY A 40 16.60 -1.06 -15.35
N LYS A 41 16.15 -2.11 -14.65
CA LYS A 41 14.72 -2.44 -14.54
C LYS A 41 14.01 -1.47 -13.59
N LYS A 42 13.01 -0.76 -14.13
CA LYS A 42 12.11 0.11 -13.37
C LYS A 42 11.08 -0.74 -12.62
N ARG A 43 10.98 -0.55 -11.31
CA ARG A 43 9.97 -1.18 -10.46
C ARG A 43 9.43 -0.15 -9.48
N MET A 44 8.11 -0.13 -9.29
CA MET A 44 7.53 0.62 -8.19
C MET A 44 7.88 -0.08 -6.87
N ARG A 45 8.49 0.65 -5.95
CA ARG A 45 8.74 0.18 -4.59
C ARG A 45 7.84 0.95 -3.64
N ARG A 46 7.15 0.20 -2.79
CA ARG A 46 6.49 0.74 -1.61
C ARG A 46 7.57 0.94 -0.56
N VAL A 47 7.90 2.20 -0.30
CA VAL A 47 8.85 2.57 0.74
C VAL A 47 8.06 3.08 1.93
N CYS A 48 8.26 2.44 3.08
CA CYS A 48 7.73 2.89 4.34
C CYS A 48 8.69 2.48 5.45
N CYS A 49 8.81 3.37 6.44
CA CYS A 49 9.84 3.35 7.46
C CYS A 49 11.25 3.48 6.83
N GLU A 50 12.03 4.47 7.26
CA GLU A 50 13.39 4.66 6.77
C GLU A 50 14.21 3.40 7.07
N GLY A 51 14.78 2.81 6.02
CA GLY A 51 15.79 1.77 6.08
C GLY A 51 17.02 2.28 5.35
#